data_AF-A0A927UGL3-F1
#
_entry.id   AF-A0A927UGL3-F1
#
_cell.length_a   1.000
_cell.length_b   1.000
_cell.length_c   1.000
_cell.angle_alpha   90.00
_cell.angle_beta   90.00
_cell.angle_gamma   90.00
#
_symmetry.space_group_name_H-M   'P 1'
#
loop_
_entity.id
_entity.type
_entity.pdbx_description
1 polymer ?
#
loop_
_entity_poly.entity_id
_entity_poly.type
_entity_poly.pdbx_seq_one_letter_code
_entity_poly.pdbx_strand_id
1 'polypeptide(L)'
;MGQNKNTKKMVLCESCGAEFDATLVRCPYCGTGYAPAEEEEYMESLEGIRTDLDAHAEVADDSIKKGIGATVLVGLLVFIVLLSLLIGGVSISLKLQRNKVENQKQEFLQKQGIETE
;
A
#
# COMPACT_ATOMS: atom_id res chain seq x y z
N MET A 1 17.79 -31.03 -42.04
CA MET A 1 17.26 -30.36 -43.24
C MET A 1 16.49 -29.14 -42.77
N GLY A 2 17.11 -27.97 -42.86
CA GLY A 2 16.56 -26.73 -42.32
C GLY A 2 15.55 -26.11 -43.29
N GLN A 3 14.41 -25.68 -42.77
CA GLN A 3 13.52 -24.74 -43.46
C GLN A 3 13.66 -23.40 -42.75
N ASN A 4 14.54 -22.55 -43.28
CA ASN A 4 14.52 -21.11 -43.01
C ASN A 4 13.30 -20.54 -43.74
N LYS A 5 12.21 -20.28 -43.00
CA LYS A 5 11.07 -19.51 -43.52
C LYS A 5 10.96 -18.21 -42.75
N ASN A 6 11.71 -17.20 -43.18
CA ASN A 6 11.33 -15.80 -42.94
C ASN A 6 10.18 -15.46 -43.91
N THR A 7 9.02 -16.07 -43.70
CA THR A 7 7.80 -15.76 -44.45
C THR A 7 7.18 -14.50 -43.86
N LYS A 8 7.73 -13.36 -44.23
CA LYS A 8 7.17 -12.04 -43.94
C LYS A 8 5.85 -11.91 -44.72
N LYS A 9 4.73 -11.75 -44.01
CA LYS A 9 3.39 -11.69 -44.61
C LYS A 9 3.25 -10.33 -45.30
N MET A 10 3.03 -10.31 -46.60
CA MET A 10 2.80 -9.08 -47.37
C MET A 10 1.30 -8.79 -47.46
N VAL A 11 0.95 -7.51 -47.38
CA VAL A 11 -0.43 -6.98 -47.50
C VAL A 11 -0.44 -5.79 -48.45
N LEU A 12 -1.61 -5.54 -49.05
CA LEU A 12 -1.83 -4.39 -49.93
C LEU A 12 -2.38 -3.22 -49.11
N CYS A 13 -1.83 -2.02 -49.29
CA CYS A 13 -2.35 -0.82 -48.66
C CYS A 13 -3.69 -0.41 -49.27
N GLU A 14 -4.73 -0.27 -48.44
CA GLU A 14 -6.06 0.14 -48.90
C GLU A 14 -6.11 1.58 -49.42
N SER A 15 -5.17 2.44 -49.01
CA SER A 15 -5.14 3.85 -49.44
C SER A 15 -4.33 4.10 -50.71
N CYS A 16 -3.20 3.42 -50.91
CA CYS A 16 -2.30 3.68 -52.03
C CYS A 16 -2.06 2.48 -52.94
N GLY A 17 -2.55 1.30 -52.58
CA GLY A 17 -2.39 0.07 -53.35
C GLY A 17 -0.96 -0.49 -53.37
N ALA A 18 -0.05 0.01 -52.54
CA ALA A 18 1.30 -0.53 -52.46
C ALA A 18 1.34 -1.81 -51.61
N GLU A 19 2.13 -2.80 -52.03
CA GLU A 19 2.42 -3.99 -51.23
C GLU A 19 3.50 -3.69 -50.19
N PHE A 20 3.21 -4.01 -48.94
CA PHE A 20 4.14 -3.83 -47.84
C PHE A 20 3.97 -4.93 -46.79
N ASP A 21 4.90 -4.99 -45.86
CA ASP A 21 4.92 -6.01 -44.83
C ASP A 21 3.89 -5.74 -43.73
N ALA A 22 3.11 -6.78 -43.42
CA ALA A 22 2.01 -6.75 -42.47
C ALA A 22 2.45 -6.54 -41.01
N THR A 23 3.74 -6.67 -40.68
CA THR A 23 4.23 -6.33 -39.34
C THR A 23 4.43 -4.83 -39.15
N LEU A 24 4.27 -4.01 -40.20
CA LEU A 24 4.38 -2.55 -40.07
C LEU A 24 3.01 -1.96 -39.72
N VAL A 25 3.02 -1.13 -38.67
CA VAL A 25 1.91 -0.31 -38.17
C VAL A 25 1.43 0.70 -39.22
N ARG A 26 2.33 1.18 -40.10
CA ARG A 26 1.99 2.13 -41.16
C ARG A 26 2.56 1.72 -42.50
N CYS A 27 1.82 2.01 -43.57
CA CYS A 27 2.29 1.85 -44.92
C CYS A 27 3.51 2.78 -45.17
N PRO A 28 4.67 2.26 -45.60
CA PRO A 28 5.88 3.06 -45.77
C PRO A 28 5.82 4.00 -46.98
N TYR A 29 4.82 3.84 -47.85
CA TYR A 29 4.70 4.62 -49.07
C TYR A 29 3.80 5.85 -48.89
N CYS A 30 2.68 5.71 -48.17
CA CYS A 30 1.71 6.79 -48.00
C CYS A 30 1.41 7.16 -46.54
N GLY A 31 1.92 6.40 -45.57
CA GLY A 31 1.76 6.69 -44.14
C GLY A 31 0.41 6.28 -43.54
N THR A 32 -0.50 5.70 -44.31
CA THR A 32 -1.79 5.18 -43.78
C THR A 32 -1.52 4.09 -42.75
N GLY A 33 -2.20 4.16 -41.60
CA GLY A 33 -2.18 3.13 -40.56
C GLY A 33 -2.74 1.79 -41.04
N TYR A 34 -2.21 0.71 -40.49
CA TYR A 34 -2.65 -0.66 -40.74
C TYR A 34 -3.18 -1.23 -39.42
N ALA A 35 -4.51 -1.21 -39.26
CA ALA A 35 -5.20 -1.56 -38.02
C ALA A 35 -4.77 -2.90 -37.39
N PRO A 36 -4.55 -4.00 -38.15
CA PRO A 36 -4.13 -5.26 -37.55
C PRO A 36 -2.74 -5.23 -36.88
N ALA A 37 -1.78 -4.47 -37.41
CA ALA A 37 -0.47 -4.30 -36.75
C ALA A 37 -0.53 -3.30 -35.59
N GLU A 38 -1.39 -2.28 -35.70
CA GLU A 38 -1.67 -1.35 -34.61
C GLU A 38 -2.32 -2.05 -33.41
N GLU A 39 -3.19 -3.03 -33.65
CA GLU A 39 -3.83 -3.84 -32.61
C GLU A 39 -2.82 -4.77 -31.89
N GLU A 40 -1.89 -5.40 -32.60
CA GLU A 40 -0.84 -6.24 -32.00
C GLU A 40 0.08 -5.43 -31.08
N GLU A 41 0.58 -4.26 -31.53
CA GLU A 41 1.39 -3.36 -30.71
C GLU A 41 0.60 -2.80 -29.51
N TYR A 42 -0.69 -2.48 -29.71
CA TYR A 42 -1.58 -2.06 -28.63
C TYR A 42 -1.75 -3.15 -27.56
N MET A 43 -1.95 -4.41 -27.96
CA MET A 43 -2.06 -5.54 -27.04
C MET A 43 -0.74 -5.84 -26.31
N GLU A 44 0.41 -5.73 -26.98
CA GLU A 44 1.73 -5.84 -26.36
C GLU A 44 1.94 -4.74 -25.30
N SER A 45 1.54 -3.50 -25.59
CA SER A 45 1.61 -2.40 -24.63
C SER A 45 0.71 -2.62 -23.39
N LEU A 46 -0.41 -3.34 -23.54
CA LEU A 46 -1.30 -3.75 -22.46
C LEU A 46 -0.70 -4.87 -21.60
N GLU A 47 0.09 -5.79 -22.17
CA GLU A 47 0.80 -6.83 -21.41
C GLU A 47 1.88 -6.22 -20.50
N GLY A 48 2.59 -5.19 -20.97
CA GLY A 48 3.58 -4.48 -20.17
C GLY A 48 3.01 -3.80 -18.92
N ILE A 49 1.75 -3.36 -18.95
CA ILE A 49 1.07 -2.76 -17.78
C ILE A 49 0.71 -3.81 -16.73
N ARG A 50 0.45 -5.07 -17.12
CA ARG A 50 0.10 -6.15 -16.18
C ARG A 50 1.33 -6.65 -15.40
N THR A 51 2.52 -6.56 -15.98
CA THR A 51 3.76 -7.03 -15.34
C THR A 51 4.21 -6.12 -14.19
N ASP A 52 3.84 -4.84 -14.20
CA ASP A 52 4.18 -3.87 -13.14
C ASP A 52 3.31 -4.02 -11.87
N LEU A 53 2.15 -4.69 -11.97
CA LEU A 53 1.30 -5.00 -10.81
C LEU A 53 1.74 -6.25 -10.05
N ASP A 54 2.21 -7.29 -10.75
CA ASP A 54 2.73 -8.51 -10.09
C ASP A 54 4.08 -8.27 -9.41
N ALA A 55 4.91 -7.37 -9.94
CA ALA A 55 6.17 -6.96 -9.32
C ALA A 55 5.99 -6.15 -8.01
N HIS A 56 4.78 -5.64 -7.74
CA HIS A 56 4.46 -4.90 -6.51
C HIS A 56 3.77 -5.73 -5.43
N ALA A 57 3.33 -6.96 -5.73
CA ALA A 57 2.78 -7.88 -4.73
C ALA A 57 3.86 -8.73 -4.05
N GLU A 58 4.93 -9.12 -4.77
CA GLU A 58 5.89 -10.12 -4.27
C GLU A 58 7.14 -9.52 -3.58
N VAL A 59 7.53 -8.28 -3.90
CA VAL A 59 8.78 -7.69 -3.37
C VAL A 59 8.58 -7.06 -1.98
N ALA A 60 7.35 -6.82 -1.55
CA ALA A 60 7.07 -6.27 -0.23
C ALA A 60 7.21 -7.30 0.91
N ASP A 61 7.09 -8.61 0.67
CA ASP A 61 6.84 -9.53 1.78
C ASP A 61 8.12 -10.10 2.44
N ASP A 62 9.23 -10.32 1.71
CA ASP A 62 10.45 -10.89 2.32
C ASP A 62 11.39 -9.83 2.93
N SER A 63 11.44 -8.62 2.35
CA SER A 63 12.30 -7.53 2.85
C SER A 63 11.68 -6.78 4.04
N ILE A 64 10.35 -6.71 4.11
CA ILE A 64 9.63 -6.10 5.25
C ILE A 64 9.71 -7.00 6.48
N LYS A 65 9.58 -8.32 6.34
CA LYS A 65 9.59 -9.26 7.48
C LYS A 65 10.86 -9.18 8.33
N LYS A 66 12.04 -8.96 7.72
CA LYS A 66 13.31 -8.90 8.47
C LYS A 66 13.58 -7.54 9.12
N GLY A 67 13.14 -6.42 8.54
CA GLY A 67 13.44 -5.07 9.03
C GLY A 67 12.36 -4.44 9.93
N ILE A 68 11.09 -4.77 9.71
CA ILE A 68 9.96 -4.16 10.42
C ILE A 68 9.70 -4.82 11.77
N GLY A 69 10.05 -6.10 11.93
CA GLY A 69 9.80 -6.84 13.16
C GLY A 69 10.41 -6.17 14.40
N ALA A 70 11.69 -5.80 14.34
CA ALA A 70 12.37 -5.16 15.47
C ALA A 70 11.90 -3.71 15.68
N THR A 71 11.78 -2.91 14.61
CA THR A 71 11.41 -1.49 14.70
C THR A 71 9.97 -1.29 15.17
N VAL A 72 9.02 -2.10 14.68
CA VAL A 72 7.61 -2.03 15.10
C VAL A 72 7.44 -2.55 16.51
N LEU A 73 8.18 -3.60 16.91
CA LEU A 73 8.12 -4.10 18.29
C LEU A 73 8.61 -3.04 19.29
N VAL A 74 9.76 -2.40 19.02
CA VAL A 74 10.27 -1.31 19.88
C VAL A 74 9.32 -0.11 19.86
N GLY A 75 8.81 0.29 18.69
CA GLY A 75 7.84 1.38 18.56
C GLY A 75 6.55 1.12 19.35
N LEU A 76 6.02 -0.11 19.29
CA LEU A 76 4.83 -0.54 20.03
C LEU A 76 5.07 -0.47 21.55
N LEU A 77 6.22 -0.96 22.03
CA LEU A 77 6.56 -0.92 23.46
C LEU A 77 6.65 0.52 23.97
N VAL A 78 7.30 1.41 23.24
CA VAL A 78 7.38 2.84 23.59
C VAL A 78 5.99 3.46 23.61
N PHE A 79 5.15 3.16 22.62
CA PHE A 79 3.78 3.67 22.57
C PHE A 79 2.92 3.20 23.75
N ILE A 80 3.03 1.92 24.14
CA ILE A 80 2.33 1.37 25.31
C ILE A 80 2.80 2.07 26.60
N VAL A 81 4.10 2.29 26.77
CA VAL A 81 4.65 2.99 27.95
C VAL A 81 4.14 4.43 28.02
N LEU A 82 4.11 5.15 26.89
CA LEU A 82 3.57 6.51 26.83
C LEU A 82 2.09 6.53 27.17
N LEU A 83 1.29 5.63 26.59
CA LEU A 83 -0.14 5.54 26.88
C LEU A 83 -0.42 5.19 28.34
N SER A 84 0.35 4.27 28.93
CA SER A 84 0.18 3.88 30.33
C SER A 84 0.62 4.98 31.31
N LEU A 85 1.57 5.85 30.96
CA LEU A 85 1.86 7.06 31.73
C LEU A 85 0.73 8.09 31.67
N LEU A 86 0.11 8.28 30.51
CA LEU A 86 -1.03 9.19 30.35
C LEU A 86 -2.25 8.69 31.14
N ILE A 87 -2.64 7.43 30.95
CA ILE A 87 -3.79 6.82 31.64
C ILE A 87 -3.50 6.63 33.13
N GLY A 88 -2.30 6.18 33.47
CA GLY A 88 -1.84 5.99 34.84
C GLY A 88 -1.75 7.31 35.60
N GLY A 89 -1.21 8.38 35.00
CA GLY A 89 -1.15 9.71 35.58
C GLY A 89 -2.54 10.27 35.92
N VAL A 90 -3.51 10.11 35.01
CA VAL A 90 -4.92 10.50 35.25
C VAL A 90 -5.52 9.65 36.37
N SER A 91 -5.31 8.34 36.36
CA SER A 91 -5.83 7.42 37.37
C SER A 91 -5.26 7.69 38.77
N ILE A 92 -3.97 7.99 38.86
CA ILE A 92 -3.29 8.37 40.10
C ILE A 92 -3.81 9.71 40.60
N SER A 93 -3.98 10.69 39.71
CA SER A 93 -4.51 12.02 40.07
C SER A 93 -5.94 11.93 40.61
N LEU A 94 -6.81 11.11 40.00
CA LEU A 94 -8.17 10.86 40.49
C LEU A 94 -8.19 10.09 41.82
N LYS A 95 -7.30 9.10 42.01
CA LYS A 95 -7.17 8.39 43.29
C LYS A 95 -6.66 9.31 44.40
N LEU A 96 -5.69 10.17 44.12
CA LEU A 96 -5.16 11.15 45.08
C LEU A 96 -6.24 12.16 45.49
N GLN A 97 -7.00 12.67 44.52
CA GLN A 97 -8.18 13.52 44.78
C GLN A 97 -9.19 12.81 45.68
N ARG A 98 -9.55 11.57 45.35
CA ARG A 98 -10.49 10.79 46.17
C ARG A 98 -9.96 10.55 47.59
N ASN A 99 -8.68 10.20 47.72
CA ASN A 99 -8.04 9.96 49.01
C ASN A 99 -7.99 11.25 49.87
N LYS A 100 -7.73 12.40 49.24
CA LYS A 100 -7.75 13.70 49.92
C LYS A 100 -9.15 14.05 50.41
N VAL A 101 -10.19 13.80 49.60
CA VAL A 101 -11.59 14.05 49.96
C VAL A 101 -12.05 13.12 51.09
N GLU A 102 -11.71 11.83 51.06
CA GLU A 102 -12.04 10.88 52.14
C GLU A 102 -11.40 11.29 53.46
N ASN A 103 -10.11 11.66 53.45
CA ASN A 103 -9.43 12.14 54.65
C ASN A 103 -10.06 13.43 55.20
N GLN A 104 -10.43 14.36 54.33
CA GLN A 104 -11.16 15.56 54.75
C GLN A 104 -12.52 15.22 55.36
N LYS A 105 -13.27 14.29 54.76
CA LYS A 105 -14.57 13.85 55.28
C LYS A 105 -14.45 13.24 56.68
N GLN A 106 -13.42 12.42 56.93
CA GLN A 106 -13.14 11.88 58.27
C GLN A 106 -12.84 13.00 59.27
N GLU A 107 -12.03 14.00 58.89
CA GLU A 107 -11.74 15.17 59.72
C GLU A 107 -12.99 16.00 60.02
N PHE A 108 -13.89 16.17 59.04
CA PHE A 108 -15.17 16.86 59.23
C PHE A 108 -16.11 16.08 60.15
N LEU A 109 -16.22 14.75 60.00
CA LEU A 109 -17.03 13.89 60.86
C LEU A 109 -16.52 13.87 62.31
N GLN A 110 -15.20 13.87 62.51
CA GLN A 110 -14.59 13.97 63.82
C GLN A 110 -14.87 15.33 64.50
N LYS A 111 -14.82 16.44 63.73
CA LYS A 111 -15.18 17.78 64.22
C LYS A 111 -16.67 17.94 64.52
N GLN A 112 -17.52 17.12 63.91
CA GLN A 112 -18.97 17.09 64.18
C GLN A 112 -19.30 16.28 65.46
N GLY A 113 -18.31 15.72 66.16
CA GLY A 113 -18.50 15.19 67.51
C GLY A 113 -19.49 14.04 67.59
N ILE A 114 -19.54 13.17 66.57
CA ILE A 114 -20.28 11.91 66.67
C ILE A 114 -19.37 10.91 67.39
N GLU A 115 -19.24 11.09 68.71
CA GLU A 115 -18.94 9.99 69.61
C GLU A 115 -20.18 9.07 69.56
N THR A 116 -20.09 7.95 68.85
CA THR A 116 -21.04 6.86 69.04
C THR A 116 -20.68 6.14 70.33
N GLU A 117 -21.18 6.65 71.46
CA GLU A 117 -21.56 5.86 72.63
C GLU A 117 -22.82 6.44 73.26
#